data_AF-A0A154R2M3-F1
#
_entry.id   AF-A0A154R2M3-F1
#
_cell.length_a   1.000
_cell.length_b   1.000
_cell.length_c   1.000
_cell.angle_alpha   90.00
_cell.angle_beta   90.00
_cell.angle_gamma   90.00
#
_symmetry.space_group_name_H-M   'P 1'
#
loop_
_entity.id
_entity.type
_entity.pdbx_description
1 polymer ?
#
loop_
_entity_poly.entity_id
_entity_poly.type
_entity_poly.pdbx_seq_one_letter_code
_entity_poly.pdbx_strand_id
1 'polypeptide(L)' 'MDILWASSPIQIHDELHADVKATASTVILGTYNDAVQATELVLTPEQAIELADALTEGATKCLAAREG' A
#
# COMPACT_ATOMS: atom_id res chain seq x y z
N MET A 1 16.68 -2.38 -0.42
CA MET A 1 15.50 -2.04 -1.25
C MET A 1 15.02 -0.71 -0.73
N ASP A 2 15.28 0.37 -1.48
CA ASP A 2 15.02 1.72 -1.00
C ASP A 2 13.59 2.13 -1.31
N ILE A 3 12.88 2.59 -0.27
CA ILE A 3 11.52 3.09 -0.38
C ILE A 3 11.58 4.52 -0.91
N LEU A 4 10.95 4.77 -2.06
CA LEU A 4 10.87 6.10 -2.67
C LEU A 4 9.66 6.88 -2.16
N TRP A 5 8.60 6.16 -1.80
CA TRP A 5 7.33 6.72 -1.36
C TRP A 5 6.57 5.68 -0.54
N ALA A 6 5.80 6.14 0.42
CA ALA A 6 4.87 5.33 1.20
C ALA A 6 3.56 6.11 1.40
N SER A 7 2.44 5.41 1.35
CA SER A 7 1.14 5.98 1.69
C SER A 7 1.03 6.25 3.19
N SER A 8 0.06 7.06 3.58
CA SER A 8 -0.45 7.02 4.95
C SER A 8 -1.04 5.64 5.25
N PRO A 9 -1.02 5.18 6.52
CA PRO A 9 -1.70 3.96 6.92
C PRO A 9 -3.20 4.06 6.66
N ILE A 10 -3.76 3.05 5.99
CA ILE A 10 -5.19 2.88 5.74
C ILE A 10 -5.71 1.90 6.79
N GLN A 11 -6.65 2.36 7.62
CA GLN A 11 -7.20 1.51 8.67
C GLN A 11 -8.25 0.56 8.10
N ILE A 12 -8.05 -0.74 8.33
CA ILE A 12 -8.93 -1.80 7.81
C ILE A 12 -9.96 -2.20 8.88
N HIS A 13 -9.50 -2.70 10.02
CA HIS A 13 -10.33 -3.03 11.17
C HIS A 13 -9.46 -3.11 12.43
N ASP A 14 -10.02 -2.75 13.59
CA ASP A 14 -9.31 -2.77 14.88
C ASP A 14 -7.90 -2.18 14.77
N GLU A 15 -6.86 -2.98 15.02
CA GLU A 15 -5.46 -2.61 14.92
C GLU A 15 -4.82 -2.95 13.56
N LEU A 16 -5.56 -3.59 12.64
CA LEU A 16 -5.06 -3.93 11.31
C LEU A 16 -5.03 -2.69 10.41
N HIS A 17 -3.82 -2.37 9.95
CA HIS A 17 -3.59 -1.34 8.97
C HIS A 17 -2.99 -1.93 7.70
N ALA A 18 -3.30 -1.30 6.58
CA ALA A 18 -2.65 -1.53 5.31
C ALA A 18 -1.87 -0.29 4.90
N ASP A 19 -0.74 -0.49 4.22
CA ASP A 19 0.03 0.59 3.64
C ASP A 19 0.60 0.16 2.29
N VAL A 20 0.76 1.13 1.40
CA VAL A 20 1.37 0.91 0.09
C VAL A 20 2.72 1.59 0.06
N LYS A 21 3.75 0.85 -0.36
CA LYS A 21 5.10 1.39 -0.56
C LYS A 21 5.52 1.23 -2.00
N ALA A 22 6.23 2.22 -2.52
CA ALA A 22 6.81 2.18 -3.85
C ALA A 22 8.33 2.24 -3.77
N THR A 23 8.98 1.46 -4.63
CA THR A 23 10.42 1.54 -4.89
C THR A 23 10.66 1.91 -6.35
N ALA A 24 11.92 1.92 -6.77
CA ALA A 24 12.27 2.16 -8.16
C ALA A 24 11.72 1.10 -9.13
N SER A 25 11.26 -0.06 -8.66
CA SER A 25 10.81 -1.15 -9.56
C SER A 25 9.59 -1.93 -9.10
N THR A 26 9.08 -1.69 -7.90
CA THR A 26 7.98 -2.48 -7.32
C THR A 26 7.04 -1.61 -6.51
N VAL A 27 5.78 -2.04 -6.46
CA VAL A 27 4.79 -1.58 -5.47
C VAL A 27 4.55 -2.74 -4.49
N ILE A 28 4.58 -2.44 -3.20
CA ILE A 28 4.33 -3.39 -2.12
C ILE A 28 3.04 -2.98 -1.43
N LEU A 29 2.08 -3.90 -1.35
CA LEU A 29 0.97 -3.81 -0.40
C LEU A 29 1.39 -4.52 0.89
N GLY A 30 1.56 -3.74 1.96
CA GLY A 30 1.78 -4.24 3.30
C GLY A 30 0.48 -4.31 4.07
N THR A 31 0.31 -5.37 4.86
CA THR A 31 -0.58 -5.34 6.02
C THR A 31 0.30 -5.50 7.24
N TYR A 32 0.16 -4.64 8.24
CA TYR A 32 0.90 -4.78 9.48
C TYR A 32 -0.04 -4.74 10.68
N ASN A 33 -0.07 -5.86 11.37
CA ASN A 33 -0.23 -5.97 12.81
C ASN A 33 0.65 -7.16 13.21
N ASP A 34 1.49 -7.02 14.24
CA ASP A 34 2.74 -7.76 14.55
C ASP A 34 2.68 -9.31 14.57
N ALA A 35 1.54 -9.93 14.28
CA ALA A 35 1.33 -11.37 14.35
C ALA A 35 0.54 -12.00 13.18
N VAL A 36 -0.04 -11.24 12.24
CA VAL A 36 -0.96 -11.82 11.24
C VAL A 36 -0.72 -11.27 9.84
N GLN A 37 -0.24 -12.12 8.93
CA GLN A 37 -0.44 -11.89 7.50
C GLN A 37 -1.92 -12.07 7.19
N ALA A 38 -2.63 -11.00 6.85
CA ALA A 38 -4.00 -11.12 6.39
C ALA A 38 -3.99 -11.84 5.03
N THR A 39 -4.44 -13.08 4.98
CA THR A 39 -4.58 -13.84 3.73
C THR A 39 -5.73 -13.31 2.86
N GLU A 40 -6.73 -12.70 3.49
CA GLU A 40 -7.84 -12.02 2.83
C GLU A 40 -8.12 -10.67 3.51
N LEU A 41 -8.25 -9.62 2.71
CA LEU A 41 -8.65 -8.28 3.15
C LEU A 41 -10.13 -8.09 2.83
N VAL A 42 -10.96 -8.03 3.87
CA VAL A 42 -12.36 -7.62 3.74
C VAL A 42 -12.42 -6.11 3.93
N LEU A 43 -12.79 -5.39 2.88
CA LEU A 43 -12.79 -3.93 2.84
C LEU A 43 -14.22 -3.40 2.69
N THR A 44 -14.51 -2.25 3.30
CA THR A 44 -15.65 -1.44 2.85
C THR A 44 -15.35 -0.85 1.46
N PRO A 45 -16.37 -0.40 0.71
CA PRO A 45 -16.15 0.27 -0.56
C PRO A 45 -15.19 1.47 -0.46
N GLU A 46 -15.29 2.25 0.61
CA GLU A 46 -14.45 3.44 0.86
C GLU A 46 -12.97 3.03 1.07
N GLN A 47 -12.73 2.00 1.88
CA GLN A 47 -11.39 1.47 2.12
C GLN A 47 -10.78 0.87 0.84
N ALA A 48 -11.62 0.22 0.02
CA ALA A 48 -11.18 -0.32 -1.26
C ALA A 48 -10.75 0.78 -2.24
N ILE A 49 -11.48 1.90 -2.27
CA ILE A 49 -11.12 3.08 -3.08
C ILE A 49 -9.83 3.69 -2.56
N GLU A 50 -9.70 3.92 -1.26
CA GLU A 50 -8.50 4.50 -0.65
C GLU A 50 -7.25 3.65 -0.93
N LEU A 51 -7.39 2.32 -0.87
CA LEU A 51 -6.31 1.40 -1.22
C LEU A 51 -5.96 1.43 -2.72
N ALA A 52 -6.97 1.49 -3.59
CA ALA A 52 -6.77 1.58 -5.03
C ALA A 52 -6.05 2.89 -5.43
N ASP A 53 -6.40 4.00 -4.78
CA ASP A 53 -5.74 5.29 -4.99
C ASP A 53 -4.28 5.22 -4.55
N ALA A 54 -4.00 4.64 -3.37
CA ALA A 54 -2.64 4.46 -2.87
C ALA A 54 -1.79 3.55 -3.78
N LEU A 55 -2.37 2.46 -4.31
CA LEU A 55 -1.72 1.58 -5.29
C LEU A 55 -1.40 2.32 -6.59
N THR A 56 -2.34 3.14 -7.07
CA THR A 56 -2.19 3.92 -8.30
C THR A 56 -1.11 4.98 -8.15
N GLU A 57 -1.09 5.69 -7.03
CA GLU A 57 -0.03 6.68 -6.74
C GLU A 57 1.33 5.98 -6.63
N GLY A 58 1.43 4.90 -5.86
CA GLY A 58 2.67 4.15 -5.70
C GLY A 58 3.21 3.62 -7.04
N ALA A 59 2.34 3.09 -7.90
CA ALA A 59 2.72 2.65 -9.25
C ALA A 59 3.22 3.82 -10.11
N THR A 60 2.54 4.96 -10.04
CA THR A 60 2.93 6.17 -10.77
C THR A 60 4.32 6.66 -10.34
N LYS A 61 4.61 6.68 -9.03
CA LYS A 61 5.94 7.04 -8.50
C LYS A 61 7.01 6.05 -8.95
N CYS A 62 6.69 4.75 -8.91
CA CYS A 62 7.60 3.70 -9.37
C CYS A 62 7.93 3.85 -10.85
N LEU A 63 6.94 4.10 -11.72
CA LEU A 63 7.15 4.28 -13.15
C LEU A 63 7.98 5.54 -13.44
N ALA A 64 7.67 6.67 -12.80
CA ALA A 64 8.44 7.90 -12.96
C ALA A 64 9.92 7.71 -12.56
N ALA A 65 10.19 6.92 -11.51
CA ALA A 65 11.55 6.61 -11.08
C ALA A 65 12.31 5.64 -12.00
N ARG A 66 11.62 4.93 -12.92
CA ARG A 66 12.26 4.07 -13.92
C ARG A 66 12.69 4.83 -15.18
N GLU A 67 12.03 5.96 -15.43
CA GLU A 67 12.26 6.79 -16.62
C GLU A 67 13.31 7.88 -16.39
N GLY A 68 13.67 8.17 -15.12
CA GLY A 68 14.72 9.10 -14.73
C GLY A 68 16.04 8.41 -14.40
#